data_AF-Q7X1N2-F1
#
_entry.id   AF-Q7X1N2-F1
#
_cell.length_a   1.000
_cell.length_b   1.000
_cell.length_c   1.000
_cell.angle_alpha   90.00
_cell.angle_beta   90.00
_cell.angle_gamma   90.00
#
_symmetry.space_group_name_H-M   'P 1'
#
loop_
_entity.id
_entity.type
_entity.pdbx_description
1 polymer ?
#
loop_
_entity_poly.entity_id
_entity_poly.type
_entity_poly.pdbx_seq_one_letter_code
_entity_poly.pdbx_strand_id
1 'polypeptide(L)'
;CLSKKDDLQYVLDHIAELVVKEVGGSGGYGMLVGPASSQAEIENYRKRILSDPGNFIAQPTLSLSTCPTFVNSGIAPRHVDLRPFVLSGTNVSMVPGGLTRVALKEGSLVVNSSQGGGTKDTWILEEG
;
A
#
# COMPACT_ATOMS: atom_id res chain seq x y z
N CYS A 1 -1.85 1.98 15.55
CA CYS A 1 -2.32 3.36 15.81
C CYS A 1 -1.20 4.05 16.57
N LEU A 2 -0.80 5.28 16.22
CA LEU A 2 0.33 5.98 16.86
C LEU A 2 -0.04 6.63 18.21
N SER A 3 -1.03 6.05 18.91
CA SER A 3 -1.48 6.50 20.23
C SER A 3 -0.48 6.19 21.35
N LYS A 4 0.49 5.31 21.11
CA LYS A 4 1.59 5.01 22.04
C LYS A 4 2.74 5.99 21.81
N LYS A 5 3.26 6.58 22.89
CA LYS A 5 4.34 7.58 22.82
C LYS A 5 5.61 7.05 22.16
N ASP A 6 6.00 5.82 22.48
CA ASP A 6 7.22 5.21 21.93
C ASP A 6 7.08 4.96 20.41
N ASP A 7 5.94 4.44 19.97
CA ASP A 7 5.63 4.24 18.55
C ASP A 7 5.60 5.58 17.80
N LEU A 8 5.00 6.62 18.40
CA LEU A 8 4.94 7.96 17.82
C LEU A 8 6.33 8.56 17.65
N GLN A 9 7.16 8.51 18.70
CA GLN A 9 8.51 9.04 18.66
C GLN A 9 9.35 8.32 17.58
N TYR A 10 9.32 6.98 17.57
CA TYR A 10 10.01 6.19 16.56
C TYR A 10 9.57 6.57 15.13
N VAL A 11 8.26 6.70 14.91
CA VAL A 11 7.74 7.05 13.59
C VAL A 11 8.14 8.45 13.18
N LEU A 12 8.13 9.42 14.09
CA LEU A 12 8.58 10.77 13.78
C LEU A 12 10.07 10.77 13.45
N ASP A 13 10.90 10.03 14.16
CA ASP A 13 12.35 10.00 13.90
C ASP A 13 12.69 9.30 12.58
N HIS A 14 11.95 8.25 12.22
CA HIS A 14 12.20 7.41 11.04
C HIS A 14 11.19 7.57 9.90
N ILE A 15 10.41 8.66 9.87
CA ILE A 15 9.30 8.83 8.91
C ILE A 15 9.74 8.71 7.44
N ALA A 16 11.00 9.07 7.12
CA ALA A 16 11.56 8.98 5.78
C ALA A 16 11.82 7.52 5.32
N GLU A 17 11.78 6.56 6.23
CA GLU A 17 12.03 5.13 5.96
C GLU A 17 10.72 4.31 5.98
N LEU A 18 9.63 4.93 6.41
CA LEU A 18 8.37 4.25 6.71
C LEU A 18 7.27 4.63 5.70
N VAL A 19 6.25 3.79 5.65
CA VAL A 19 4.97 4.11 5.02
C VAL A 19 3.97 4.47 6.12
N VAL A 20 3.46 5.70 6.10
CA VAL A 20 2.44 6.18 7.05
C VAL A 20 1.09 6.23 6.37
N LYS A 21 0.03 5.74 7.02
CA LYS A 21 -1.34 5.71 6.52
C LYS A 21 -2.32 6.22 7.57
N GLU A 22 -3.38 6.87 7.13
CA GLU A 22 -4.52 7.20 8.00
C GLU A 22 -5.39 5.96 8.29
N VAL A 23 -5.89 5.84 9.52
CA VAL A 23 -6.71 4.70 9.97
C VAL A 23 -8.09 4.71 9.30
N GLY A 24 -8.69 5.90 9.16
CA GLY A 24 -9.99 6.08 8.50
C GLY A 24 -9.94 6.21 6.98
N GLY A 25 -8.75 6.17 6.37
CA GLY A 25 -8.57 6.43 4.94
C GLY A 25 -9.05 5.25 4.07
N SER A 26 -10.18 5.40 3.38
CA SER A 26 -10.57 4.48 2.31
C SER A 26 -9.92 4.89 0.98
N GLY A 27 -9.25 3.97 0.30
CA GLY A 27 -8.79 4.18 -1.08
C GLY A 27 -7.43 4.88 -1.23
N GLY A 28 -6.46 4.64 -0.34
CA GLY A 28 -5.08 5.13 -0.53
C GLY A 28 -4.89 6.65 -0.47
N TYR A 29 -5.97 7.42 -0.29
CA TYR A 29 -5.90 8.80 0.16
C TYR A 29 -5.38 8.81 1.60
N GLY A 30 -4.39 9.66 1.87
CA GLY A 30 -3.77 9.71 3.20
C GLY A 30 -2.67 8.67 3.42
N MET A 31 -1.90 8.30 2.38
CA MET A 31 -0.65 7.54 2.52
C MET A 31 0.58 8.40 2.20
N LEU A 32 1.60 8.35 3.05
CA LEU A 32 2.96 8.84 2.82
C LEU A 32 3.87 7.64 2.58
N VAL A 33 4.70 7.68 1.54
CA VAL A 33 5.76 6.69 1.28
C VAL A 33 7.09 7.39 1.51
N GLY A 34 7.64 7.31 2.72
CA GLY A 34 8.82 8.07 3.15
C GLY A 34 9.95 8.09 2.12
N PRO A 35 10.41 6.93 1.60
CA PRO A 35 11.54 6.89 0.66
C PRO A 35 11.27 7.52 -0.71
N ALA A 36 10.00 7.73 -1.07
CA ALA A 36 9.57 8.32 -2.34
C ALA A 36 8.97 9.72 -2.17
N SER A 37 9.02 10.29 -0.96
CA SER A 37 8.45 11.59 -0.64
C SER A 37 9.53 12.66 -0.46
N SER A 38 9.19 13.89 -0.83
CA SER A 38 10.03 15.06 -0.60
C SER A 38 10.05 15.45 0.88
N GLN A 39 11.08 16.19 1.30
CA GLN A 39 11.17 16.70 2.68
C GLN A 39 9.95 17.57 3.05
N ALA A 40 9.42 18.35 2.10
CA ALA A 40 8.23 19.18 2.35
C ALA A 40 6.98 18.33 2.61
N GLU A 41 6.79 17.23 1.88
CA GLU A 41 5.68 16.30 2.11
C GLU A 41 5.81 15.59 3.46
N ILE A 42 7.03 15.18 3.82
CA ILE A 42 7.35 14.57 5.11
C ILE A 42 7.01 15.53 6.26
N GLU A 43 7.46 16.79 6.20
CA GLU A 43 7.17 17.78 7.24
C GLU A 43 5.67 18.09 7.37
N ASN A 44 4.96 18.17 6.24
CA ASN A 44 3.51 18.33 6.25
C ASN A 44 2.82 17.13 6.92
N TYR A 45 3.30 15.92 6.68
CA TYR A 45 2.78 14.72 7.35
C TYR A 45 3.12 14.69 8.84
N ARG A 46 4.34 15.07 9.25
CA ARG A 46 4.71 15.19 10.67
C ARG A 46 3.73 16.06 11.43
N LYS A 47 3.38 17.23 10.88
CA LYS A 47 2.39 18.15 11.49
C LYS A 47 1.01 17.51 11.64
N ARG A 48 0.54 16.77 10.63
CA ARG A 48 -0.76 16.07 10.67
C ARG A 48 -0.77 14.95 11.72
N ILE A 49 0.31 14.17 11.78
CA ILE A 49 0.48 13.11 12.78
C ILE A 49 0.45 13.70 14.20
N LEU A 50 1.15 14.81 14.42
CA LEU A 50 1.16 15.49 15.73
C LEU A 50 -0.21 16.06 16.12
N SER A 51 -1.03 16.50 15.14
CA SER A 51 -2.37 17.02 15.42
C SER A 51 -3.37 15.94 15.85
N ASP A 52 -3.24 14.72 15.33
CA ASP A 52 -4.11 13.59 15.68
C ASP A 52 -3.39 12.24 15.47
N PRO A 53 -2.48 11.85 16.39
CA PRO A 53 -1.68 10.63 16.22
C PRO A 53 -2.53 9.36 16.29
N GLY A 54 -3.71 9.44 16.90
CA GLY A 54 -4.68 8.34 16.97
C GLY A 54 -5.17 7.90 15.59
N ASN A 55 -5.19 8.82 14.63
CA ASN A 55 -5.67 8.53 13.28
C ASN A 55 -4.58 8.01 12.33
N PHE A 56 -3.37 7.71 12.80
CA PHE A 56 -2.29 7.21 11.92
C PHE A 56 -1.76 5.83 12.33
N ILE A 57 -1.25 5.12 11.34
CA ILE A 57 -0.43 3.91 11.47
C ILE A 57 0.82 4.05 10.63
N ALA A 58 1.91 3.41 11.04
CA ALA A 58 3.13 3.31 10.25
C ALA A 58 3.52 1.85 10.07
N GLN A 59 4.14 1.55 8.94
CA GLN A 59 4.64 0.24 8.57
C GLN A 59 6.01 0.40 7.90
N PRO A 60 6.93 -0.57 8.05
CA PRO A 60 8.16 -0.58 7.27
C PRO A 60 7.86 -0.52 5.77
N THR A 61 8.74 0.15 5.02
CA THR A 61 8.58 0.19 3.56
C THR A 61 8.86 -1.20 3.01
N LEU A 62 7.82 -1.84 2.46
CA LEU A 62 7.94 -3.12 1.78
C LEU A 62 8.18 -2.89 0.30
N SER A 63 9.18 -3.57 -0.25
CA SER A 63 9.36 -3.68 -1.70
C SER A 63 8.26 -4.58 -2.26
N LEU A 64 7.21 -3.98 -2.82
CA LEU A 64 6.14 -4.74 -3.48
C LEU A 64 6.72 -5.53 -4.66
N SER A 65 6.28 -6.78 -4.81
CA SER A 65 6.61 -7.58 -6.00
C SER A 65 6.14 -6.89 -7.27
N THR A 66 6.90 -7.02 -8.35
CA THR A 66 6.52 -6.50 -9.66
C THR A 66 6.05 -7.60 -10.60
N CYS A 67 5.02 -7.32 -11.39
CA CYS A 67 4.55 -8.18 -12.46
C CYS A 67 4.76 -7.49 -13.83
N PRO A 68 5.19 -8.22 -14.88
CA PRO A 68 5.28 -7.68 -16.24
C PRO A 68 3.95 -7.04 -16.67
N THR A 69 4.03 -5.79 -17.09
CA THR A 69 2.86 -4.99 -17.47
C THR A 69 3.15 -4.27 -18.78
N PHE A 70 2.20 -4.33 -19.70
CA PHE A 70 2.29 -3.62 -20.97
C PHE A 70 2.01 -2.13 -20.75
N VAL A 71 2.99 -1.30 -21.08
CA VAL A 71 2.97 0.15 -20.98
C VAL A 71 3.39 0.76 -22.33
N ASN A 72 3.32 2.08 -22.48
CA ASN A 72 3.61 2.75 -23.75
C ASN A 72 5.01 2.46 -24.31
N SER A 73 6.00 2.19 -23.45
CA SER A 73 7.37 1.84 -23.83
C SER A 73 7.61 0.34 -24.05
N GLY A 74 6.56 -0.51 -23.99
CA GLY A 74 6.65 -1.96 -24.12
C GLY A 74 6.33 -2.69 -22.82
N ILE A 75 7.04 -3.78 -22.53
CA ILE A 75 6.85 -4.56 -21.29
C ILE A 75 7.78 -4.03 -20.21
N ALA A 76 7.21 -3.56 -19.10
CA ALA A 76 7.97 -3.06 -17.97
C ALA A 76 7.45 -3.64 -16.65
N PRO A 77 8.31 -3.78 -15.61
CA PRO A 77 7.87 -4.20 -14.29
C PRO A 77 6.98 -3.12 -13.65
N ARG A 78 5.87 -3.54 -13.05
CA ARG A 78 4.98 -2.68 -12.26
C ARG A 78 4.59 -3.37 -10.96
N HIS A 79 4.53 -2.61 -9.87
CA HIS A 79 4.14 -3.14 -8.57
C HIS A 79 2.70 -3.63 -8.59
N VAL A 80 2.48 -4.80 -7.99
CA VAL A 80 1.16 -5.41 -7.87
C VAL A 80 0.82 -5.69 -6.42
N ASP A 81 -0.48 -5.72 -6.14
CA ASP A 81 -1.01 -6.30 -4.93
C ASP A 81 -2.08 -7.34 -5.26
N LEU A 82 -2.25 -8.30 -4.35
CA LEU A 82 -3.23 -9.37 -4.49
C LEU A 82 -4.19 -9.33 -3.31
N ARG A 83 -5.48 -9.30 -3.62
CA ARG A 83 -6.56 -9.40 -2.65
C ARG A 83 -7.33 -10.70 -2.84
N PRO A 84 -6.99 -11.77 -2.10
CA PRO A 84 -7.80 -12.99 -2.06
C PRO A 84 -9.06 -12.77 -1.22
N PHE A 85 -10.04 -13.66 -1.37
CA PHE A 85 -11.31 -13.62 -0.63
C PHE A 85 -11.48 -14.90 0.17
N VAL A 86 -11.50 -14.76 1.50
CA VAL A 86 -11.78 -15.84 2.44
C VAL A 86 -13.28 -15.86 2.74
N LEU A 87 -13.91 -17.01 2.55
CA LEU A 87 -15.31 -17.26 2.86
C LEU A 87 -15.39 -17.98 4.20
N SER A 88 -16.13 -17.41 5.15
CA SER A 88 -16.32 -17.99 6.49
C SER A 88 -17.80 -18.31 6.70
N GLY A 89 -18.12 -19.60 6.82
CA GLY A 89 -19.43 -20.12 7.18
C GLY A 89 -19.27 -21.22 8.22
N THR A 90 -19.96 -22.36 8.04
CA THR A 90 -19.71 -23.57 8.84
C THR A 90 -18.25 -24.01 8.75
N ASN A 91 -17.62 -23.81 7.59
CA ASN A 91 -16.21 -24.03 7.34
C ASN A 91 -15.58 -22.72 6.83
N VAL A 92 -14.26 -22.58 6.99
CA VAL A 92 -13.46 -21.52 6.38
C VAL A 92 -12.86 -22.04 5.09
N SER A 93 -13.09 -21.34 3.98
CA SER A 93 -12.57 -21.71 2.65
C SER A 93 -12.11 -20.48 1.86
N MET A 94 -11.39 -20.70 0.77
CA MET A 94 -10.93 -19.66 -0.15
C MET A 94 -11.23 -20.10 -1.58
N VAL A 95 -11.66 -19.16 -2.42
CA VAL A 95 -11.81 -19.40 -3.86
C VAL A 95 -10.42 -19.35 -4.52
N PRO A 96 -10.08 -20.24 -5.46
CA PRO A 96 -8.81 -20.20 -6.19
C PRO A 96 -8.78 -19.00 -7.16
N GLY A 97 -8.57 -17.81 -6.60
CA GLY A 97 -8.56 -16.55 -7.34
C GLY A 97 -8.47 -15.35 -6.39
N GLY A 98 -8.46 -14.18 -7.00
CA GLY A 98 -8.40 -12.92 -6.25
C GLY A 98 -8.38 -11.72 -7.18
N LEU A 99 -8.52 -10.54 -6.57
CA LEU A 99 -8.35 -9.28 -7.28
C LEU A 99 -6.87 -8.90 -7.26
N THR A 100 -6.20 -8.97 -8.40
CA THR A 100 -4.86 -8.38 -8.56
C THR A 100 -5.00 -6.95 -9.03
N ARG A 101 -4.39 -5.99 -8.32
CA ARG A 101 -4.28 -4.60 -8.79
C ARG A 101 -2.84 -4.29 -9.17
N VAL A 102 -2.66 -3.35 -10.10
CA VAL A 102 -1.36 -2.95 -10.62
C VAL A 102 -1.20 -1.43 -10.57
N ALA A 103 -0.07 -0.96 -10.07
CA ALA A 103 0.30 0.45 -10.12
C ALA A 103 0.86 0.75 -11.52
N LEU A 104 0.10 1.43 -12.39
CA LEU A 104 0.50 1.64 -13.79
C LEU A 104 1.61 2.68 -13.95
N LYS A 105 1.66 3.67 -13.04
CA LYS A 105 2.70 4.70 -13.01
C LYS A 105 4.03 4.09 -12.59
N GLU A 106 5.09 4.43 -13.33
CA GLU A 106 6.45 3.98 -13.04
C GLU A 106 6.89 4.43 -11.64
N GLY A 107 7.52 3.52 -10.87
CA GLY A 107 7.96 3.76 -9.50
C GLY A 107 6.85 3.95 -8.47
N SER A 108 5.57 3.90 -8.87
CA SER A 108 4.45 4.08 -7.95
C SER A 108 4.17 2.79 -7.18
N LEU A 109 4.00 2.92 -5.87
CA LEU A 109 3.46 1.87 -5.00
C LEU A 109 1.93 1.99 -4.82
N VAL A 110 1.32 3.01 -5.43
CA VAL A 110 -0.13 3.24 -5.33
C VAL A 110 -0.84 2.41 -6.40
N VAL A 111 -1.46 1.32 -5.95
CA VAL A 111 -2.24 0.38 -6.77
C VAL A 111 -3.73 0.70 -6.79
N ASN A 112 -4.17 1.80 -6.16
CA ASN A 112 -5.59 2.10 -6.07
C ASN A 112 -6.15 2.63 -7.41
N SER A 113 -7.35 2.16 -7.79
CA SER A 113 -8.01 2.50 -9.05
C SER A 113 -8.32 4.00 -9.19
N SER A 114 -8.63 4.68 -8.08
CA SER A 114 -8.88 6.13 -8.08
C SER A 114 -7.66 6.98 -8.42
N GLN A 115 -6.45 6.41 -8.41
CA GLN A 115 -5.19 7.11 -8.69
C GLN A 115 -4.41 6.47 -9.85
N GLY A 116 -5.12 5.85 -10.81
CA GLY A 116 -4.49 5.25 -11.99
C GLY A 116 -4.01 3.81 -11.79
N GLY A 117 -4.52 3.11 -10.78
CA GLY A 117 -4.35 1.67 -10.63
C GLY A 117 -5.18 0.89 -11.65
N GLY A 118 -4.58 -0.13 -12.26
CA GLY A 118 -5.25 -1.11 -13.11
C GLY A 118 -5.59 -2.39 -12.35
N THR A 119 -6.20 -3.35 -13.03
CA THR A 119 -6.40 -4.71 -12.52
C THR A 119 -5.81 -5.74 -13.47
N LYS A 120 -5.46 -6.90 -12.95
CA LYS A 120 -5.03 -8.08 -13.70
C LYS A 120 -5.83 -9.29 -13.26
N ASP A 121 -5.99 -10.24 -14.16
CA ASP A 121 -6.52 -11.55 -13.82
C ASP A 121 -5.50 -12.31 -12.94
N THR A 122 -6.02 -13.12 -12.01
CA THR A 122 -5.21 -13.87 -11.05
C THR A 122 -5.39 -15.36 -11.32
N TRP A 123 -4.37 -15.99 -11.89
CA TRP A 123 -4.41 -17.43 -12.17
C TRP A 123 -3.78 -18.21 -11.01
N ILE A 124 -4.57 -19.09 -10.42
CA ILE A 124 -4.10 -20.12 -9.48
C ILE A 124 -4.02 -21.42 -10.26
N LEU A 125 -2.82 -21.97 -10.41
CA LEU A 125 -2.61 -23.24 -11.09
C LEU A 125 -2.98 -24.37 -10.12
N GLU A 126 -3.72 -25.37 -10.61
CA GLU A 126 -3.91 -26.62 -9.89
C GLU A 126 -2.65 -27.48 -10.03
N GLU A 127 -2.19 -28.08 -8.94
CA GLU A 127 -1.22 -29.16 -9.01
C GLU A 127 -1.95 -30.40 -9.52
N GLY A 128 -1.57 -30.88 -10.70
CA GLY A 128 -2.08 -32.11 -11.31
C GLY A 128 -1.51 -33.38 -10.70
#